data_AF-A0A3A6PPQ6-F1
#
_entry.id   AF-A0A3A6PPQ6-F1
#
_cell.length_a   1.000
_cell.length_b   1.000
_cell.length_c   1.000
_cell.angle_alpha   90.00
_cell.angle_beta   90.00
_cell.angle_gamma   90.00
#
_symmetry.space_group_name_H-M   'P 1'
#
loop_
_entity.id
_entity.type
_entity.pdbx_description
1 polymer ?
#
loop_
_entity_poly.entity_id
_entity_poly.type
_entity_poly.pdbx_seq_one_letter_code
_entity_poly.pdbx_strand_id
1 'polypeptide(L)'
;MKFKKLKLLLAVTMVFSSLNILAVHASENSSDRGQYQIQKQTEGKELSWDVEPGSEILTKVSIGTNEINYSYNNKNNRIAKKTDNNQFTYTYDDNSNNLVSETREALQINYLYDDFETITGFILNQETYYYIKDSNFSVISILDENGKEVAKYEYDSNGIVSSILGQGPDGSWVDRSKERDFIGTINLIRLYSLYYDEETQWYYNGLRYYDSVKNEYIKGANKLPSLPLDEVLMKNNGIIAPMTNYQLIMQIQQCQTDSLNSNTFGKAFNTHSTNWYSNLSTLELLARLLYAENTLNPIDQYSVAWVIINRKNANQTKFGGSTYHGVATKSGQFQPITGSDADKTKHARIPSTSSNQWQTAIWSACTMTYTTSTMDYDNLIPKGHGISNHLYFVGLNYYMLSYVGYNKTPVGSGIRIDMGSGVGIVDMKNVVIVYDTTSSYQNPPQKSAIESQSQLDDSSKRNRHNIFFNI
;
A
#
# COMPACT_ATOMS: atom_id res chain seq x y z
N MET A 1 -27.21 -74.79 16.32
CA MET A 1 -26.29 -73.64 16.13
C MET A 1 -26.22 -73.32 14.65
N LYS A 2 -26.35 -72.03 14.29
CA LYS A 2 -26.67 -71.52 12.95
C LYS A 2 -25.42 -71.36 12.08
N PHE A 3 -25.52 -71.72 10.80
CA PHE A 3 -24.74 -71.10 9.73
C PHE A 3 -25.69 -70.47 8.71
N LYS A 4 -25.62 -69.15 8.58
CA LYS A 4 -26.24 -68.37 7.50
C LYS A 4 -25.13 -67.71 6.69
N LYS A 5 -25.21 -67.85 5.37
CA LYS A 5 -24.32 -67.26 4.36
C LYS A 5 -24.38 -65.73 4.39
N LEU A 6 -23.23 -65.08 4.25
CA LEU A 6 -23.10 -63.64 3.96
C LEU A 6 -22.31 -63.47 2.65
N LYS A 7 -22.81 -62.61 1.76
CA LYS A 7 -22.22 -62.28 0.45
C LYS A 7 -21.00 -61.37 0.65
N LEU A 8 -19.91 -61.71 -0.05
CA LEU A 8 -18.66 -60.96 -0.13
C LEU A 8 -18.80 -59.86 -1.21
N LEU A 9 -18.53 -58.61 -0.85
CA LEU A 9 -18.37 -57.50 -1.79
C LEU A 9 -16.88 -57.10 -1.80
N LEU A 10 -16.32 -57.06 -3.00
CA LEU A 10 -14.90 -56.83 -3.30
C LEU A 10 -14.56 -55.35 -3.08
N ALA A 11 -13.61 -55.04 -2.19
CA ALA A 11 -13.03 -53.71 -2.03
C ALA A 11 -11.52 -53.80 -2.27
N VAL A 12 -11.04 -53.10 -3.29
CA VAL A 12 -9.62 -52.99 -3.64
C VAL A 12 -8.98 -51.96 -2.70
N THR A 13 -8.15 -52.45 -1.79
CA THR A 13 -7.25 -51.65 -0.95
C THR A 13 -5.91 -51.47 -1.69
N MET A 14 -5.57 -50.24 -2.06
CA MET A 14 -4.18 -49.90 -2.41
C MET A 14 -3.44 -49.46 -1.15
N VAL A 15 -2.47 -50.29 -0.79
CA VAL A 15 -1.46 -50.07 0.26
C VAL A 15 -0.27 -49.38 -0.40
N PHE A 16 0.09 -48.17 0.03
CA PHE A 16 1.39 -47.59 -0.30
C PHE A 16 2.41 -48.01 0.77
N SER A 17 3.14 -49.08 0.46
CA SER A 17 4.32 -49.52 1.20
C SER A 17 5.54 -48.69 0.80
N SER A 18 6.17 -48.07 1.81
CA SER A 18 7.50 -47.49 1.77
C SER A 18 8.60 -48.53 1.56
N LEU A 19 9.56 -48.28 0.67
CA LEU A 19 11.01 -48.24 0.96
C LEU A 19 11.86 -48.09 -0.31
N ASN A 20 12.63 -46.99 -0.31
CA ASN A 20 13.98 -46.76 -0.84
C ASN A 20 14.34 -47.22 -2.26
N ILE A 21 14.21 -46.27 -3.19
CA ILE A 21 15.12 -46.14 -4.33
C ILE A 21 16.10 -45.01 -3.97
N LEU A 22 17.40 -45.30 -4.09
CA LEU A 22 18.51 -44.37 -3.94
C LEU A 22 18.19 -43.04 -4.66
N ALA A 23 18.19 -41.93 -3.92
CA ALA A 23 18.27 -40.63 -4.54
C ALA A 23 19.66 -40.52 -5.18
N VAL A 24 19.71 -40.66 -6.50
CA VAL A 24 20.83 -40.18 -7.30
C VAL A 24 21.02 -38.71 -6.95
N HIS A 25 22.23 -38.38 -6.48
CA HIS A 25 22.75 -37.03 -6.46
C HIS A 25 22.68 -36.46 -7.88
N ALA A 26 21.57 -35.80 -8.19
CA ALA A 26 21.56 -34.75 -9.18
C ALA A 26 21.96 -33.48 -8.44
N SER A 27 23.26 -33.15 -8.55
CA SER A 27 23.67 -31.75 -8.55
C SER A 27 22.85 -31.05 -9.62
N GLU A 28 21.80 -30.33 -9.23
CA GLU A 28 21.26 -29.30 -10.11
C GLU A 28 22.31 -28.21 -10.17
N ASN A 29 23.12 -28.30 -11.23
CA ASN A 29 23.92 -27.19 -11.69
C ASN A 29 23.00 -25.98 -11.79
N SER A 30 23.30 -25.00 -10.94
CA SER A 30 23.06 -23.59 -11.18
C SER A 30 23.25 -23.30 -12.67
N SER A 31 22.16 -23.14 -13.40
CA SER A 31 22.19 -22.52 -14.72
C SER A 31 21.56 -21.14 -14.56
N ASP A 32 22.45 -20.17 -14.36
CA ASP A 32 22.30 -18.73 -14.62
C ASP A 32 20.94 -18.12 -14.25
N ARG A 33 20.75 -17.85 -12.95
CA ARG A 33 20.12 -16.58 -12.58
C ARG A 33 21.15 -15.50 -12.88
N GLY A 34 20.94 -14.72 -13.94
CA GLY A 34 21.82 -13.59 -14.24
C GLY A 34 21.76 -12.55 -13.13
N GLN A 35 22.57 -12.70 -12.09
CA GLN A 35 22.78 -11.72 -11.03
C GLN A 35 23.62 -10.60 -11.62
N TYR A 36 22.97 -9.51 -12.01
CA TYR A 36 23.70 -8.29 -12.31
C TYR A 36 23.92 -7.53 -11.01
N GLN A 37 25.19 -7.40 -10.61
CA GLN A 37 25.58 -6.53 -9.52
C GLN A 37 25.79 -5.13 -10.08
N ILE A 38 25.10 -4.13 -9.53
CA ILE A 38 25.37 -2.72 -9.86
C ILE A 38 26.01 -2.07 -8.64
N GLN A 39 27.09 -1.32 -8.87
CA GLN A 39 27.72 -0.49 -7.85
C GLN A 39 27.31 0.98 -8.06
N LYS A 40 26.83 1.65 -6.99
CA LYS A 40 26.52 3.09 -6.99
C LYS A 40 27.32 3.77 -5.88
N GLN A 41 27.81 4.97 -6.13
CA GLN A 41 28.46 5.78 -5.07
C GLN A 41 27.48 6.82 -4.51
N THR A 42 27.44 6.95 -3.19
CA THR A 42 26.73 8.02 -2.47
C THR A 42 27.56 8.46 -1.27
N GLU A 43 27.95 9.74 -1.19
CA GLU A 43 28.65 10.32 -0.01
C GLU A 43 29.76 9.45 0.60
N GLY A 44 30.72 8.99 -0.22
CA GLY A 44 31.83 8.16 0.26
C GLY A 44 31.44 6.74 0.68
N LYS A 45 30.20 6.33 0.40
CA LYS A 45 29.70 4.96 0.53
C LYS A 45 29.53 4.34 -0.86
N GLU A 46 30.03 3.12 -1.04
CA GLU A 46 29.82 2.34 -2.26
C GLU A 46 28.75 1.29 -2.01
N LEU A 47 27.69 1.29 -2.81
CA LEU A 47 26.52 0.44 -2.63
C LEU A 47 26.53 -0.65 -3.69
N SER A 48 26.50 -1.92 -3.28
CA SER A 48 26.30 -3.05 -4.19
C SER A 48 24.87 -3.55 -4.12
N TRP A 49 24.28 -3.80 -5.28
CA TRP A 49 22.88 -4.18 -5.43
C TRP A 49 22.76 -5.47 -6.22
N ASP A 50 21.95 -6.39 -5.72
CA ASP A 50 21.46 -7.53 -6.50
C ASP A 50 20.30 -7.04 -7.38
N VAL A 51 20.44 -7.22 -8.68
CA VAL A 51 19.40 -6.90 -9.66
C VAL A 51 18.77 -8.18 -10.20
N GLU A 52 17.49 -8.37 -9.89
CA GLU A 52 16.62 -9.34 -10.55
C GLU A 52 15.59 -8.58 -11.41
N PRO A 53 14.95 -9.21 -12.42
CA PRO A 53 13.90 -8.58 -13.23
C PRO A 53 12.72 -8.08 -12.39
N GLY A 54 12.85 -6.85 -11.87
CA GLY A 54 11.90 -6.28 -10.92
C GLY A 54 12.36 -6.14 -9.48
N SER A 55 13.63 -6.28 -9.12
CA SER A 55 14.04 -5.97 -7.75
C SER A 55 15.48 -5.45 -7.75
N GLU A 56 15.72 -4.35 -7.06
CA GLU A 56 17.06 -3.87 -6.70
C GLU A 56 17.20 -3.98 -5.18
N ILE A 57 17.96 -4.97 -4.70
CA ILE A 57 18.15 -5.23 -3.27
C ILE A 57 19.56 -4.80 -2.87
N LEU A 58 19.68 -3.94 -1.85
CA LEU A 58 20.97 -3.51 -1.34
C LEU A 58 21.63 -4.67 -0.60
N THR A 59 22.67 -5.27 -1.19
CA THR A 59 23.36 -6.43 -0.62
C THR A 59 24.65 -6.07 0.07
N LYS A 60 25.27 -4.94 -0.28
CA LYS A 60 26.46 -4.45 0.41
C LYS A 60 26.58 -2.93 0.45
N VAL A 61 27.15 -2.40 1.53
CA VAL A 61 27.64 -1.03 1.63
C VAL A 61 29.10 -1.06 2.06
N SER A 62 29.97 -0.40 1.31
CA SER A 62 31.38 -0.21 1.65
C SER A 62 31.63 1.23 2.05
N ILE A 63 32.24 1.44 3.23
CA ILE A 63 32.56 2.77 3.78
C ILE A 63 34.05 2.78 4.13
N GLY A 64 34.87 3.37 3.27
CA GLY A 64 36.32 3.22 3.37
C GLY A 64 36.72 1.74 3.25
N THR A 65 37.36 1.18 4.28
CA THR A 65 37.74 -0.24 4.33
C THR A 65 36.67 -1.15 4.94
N ASN A 66 35.62 -0.59 5.53
CA ASN A 66 34.60 -1.37 6.23
C ASN A 66 33.54 -1.85 5.24
N GLU A 67 33.14 -3.12 5.35
CA GLU A 67 32.05 -3.68 4.55
C GLU A 67 30.86 -4.09 5.44
N ILE A 68 29.67 -3.66 5.03
CA ILE A 68 28.39 -4.07 5.62
C ILE A 68 27.64 -4.90 4.58
N ASN A 69 27.44 -6.18 4.89
CA ASN A 69 26.78 -7.14 4.01
C ASN A 69 25.38 -7.47 4.56
N TYR A 70 24.41 -7.59 3.66
CA TYR A 70 23.01 -7.86 4.01
C TYR A 70 22.49 -9.12 3.34
N SER A 71 21.57 -9.82 3.99
CA SER A 71 20.85 -10.95 3.41
C SER A 71 19.36 -10.84 3.70
N TYR A 72 18.54 -11.33 2.78
CA TYR A 72 17.09 -11.11 2.78
C TYR A 72 16.33 -12.42 2.57
N ASN A 73 15.09 -12.48 3.08
CA ASN A 73 14.17 -13.57 2.78
C ASN A 73 13.43 -13.34 1.44
N ASN A 74 12.55 -14.27 1.08
CA ASN A 74 11.72 -14.19 -0.14
C ASN A 74 10.68 -13.06 -0.15
N LYS A 75 10.46 -12.37 0.98
CA LYS A 75 9.62 -11.16 1.10
C LYS A 75 10.45 -9.88 1.08
N ASN A 76 11.76 -9.97 0.85
CA ASN A 76 12.72 -8.86 0.89
C ASN A 76 12.92 -8.22 2.28
N ASN A 77 12.56 -8.92 3.36
CA ASN A 77 12.91 -8.49 4.72
C ASN A 77 14.36 -8.91 5.02
N ARG A 78 15.15 -8.00 5.60
CA ARG A 78 16.55 -8.25 5.96
C ARG A 78 16.64 -9.25 7.09
N ILE A 79 17.09 -10.48 6.81
CA ILE A 79 17.26 -11.55 7.80
C ILE A 79 18.66 -11.61 8.41
N ALA A 80 19.65 -10.96 7.79
CA ALA A 80 20.99 -10.83 8.37
C ALA A 80 21.68 -9.53 7.97
N LYS A 81 22.51 -9.01 8.88
CA LYS A 81 23.50 -7.95 8.64
C LYS A 81 24.84 -8.43 9.19
N LYS A 82 25.91 -8.29 8.41
CA LYS A 82 27.28 -8.63 8.84
C LYS A 82 28.22 -7.47 8.54
N THR A 83 28.95 -7.07 9.56
CA THR A 83 30.09 -6.15 9.47
C THR A 83 31.38 -6.94 9.74
N ASP A 84 32.54 -6.29 9.67
CA ASP A 84 33.82 -6.94 9.97
C ASP A 84 33.87 -7.52 11.39
N ASN A 85 33.20 -6.86 12.35
CA ASN A 85 33.27 -7.22 13.77
C ASN A 85 31.98 -7.88 14.29
N ASN A 86 30.82 -7.56 13.71
CA ASN A 86 29.52 -7.89 14.27
C ASN A 86 28.63 -8.63 13.28
N GLN A 87 27.86 -9.59 13.78
CA GLN A 87 26.81 -10.30 13.04
C GLN A 87 25.47 -10.13 13.73
N PHE A 88 24.46 -9.81 12.93
CA PHE A 88 23.07 -9.64 13.32
C PHE A 88 22.21 -10.63 12.55
N THR A 89 21.25 -11.23 13.24
CA THR A 89 20.19 -12.03 12.62
C THR A 89 18.83 -11.49 13.02
N TYR A 90 17.89 -11.50 12.09
CA TYR A 90 16.57 -10.90 12.25
C TYR A 90 15.50 -11.92 11.91
N THR A 91 14.42 -11.96 12.70
CA THR A 91 13.25 -12.80 12.44
C THR A 91 12.02 -11.91 12.33
N TYR A 92 11.18 -12.19 11.34
CA TYR A 92 9.97 -11.44 11.05
C TYR A 92 8.76 -12.34 11.23
N ASP A 93 7.60 -11.71 11.44
CA ASP A 93 6.34 -12.42 11.48
C ASP A 93 6.00 -12.99 10.09
N ASP A 94 5.43 -14.19 10.05
CA ASP A 94 5.12 -14.88 8.80
C ASP A 94 3.91 -14.29 8.07
N ASN A 95 3.05 -13.53 8.77
CA ASN A 95 1.84 -12.93 8.23
C ASN A 95 1.98 -11.42 7.99
N SER A 96 2.92 -10.75 8.66
CA SER A 96 3.26 -9.34 8.45
C SER A 96 4.72 -9.15 7.97
N ASN A 97 5.20 -7.90 7.93
CA ASN A 97 6.62 -7.56 7.73
C ASN A 97 7.24 -7.00 9.01
N ASN A 98 6.63 -7.28 10.17
CA ASN A 98 7.10 -6.78 11.44
C ASN A 98 8.32 -7.55 11.92
N LEU A 99 9.34 -6.82 12.40
CA LEU A 99 10.53 -7.40 12.99
C LEU A 99 10.18 -7.95 14.37
N VAL A 100 10.09 -9.27 14.50
CA VAL A 100 9.69 -9.95 15.74
C VAL A 100 10.86 -10.04 16.71
N SER A 101 12.05 -10.35 16.20
CA SER A 101 13.23 -10.47 17.05
C SER A 101 14.53 -10.25 16.29
N GLU A 102 15.57 -9.95 17.06
CA GLU A 102 16.93 -9.96 16.57
C GLU A 102 17.89 -10.58 17.57
N THR A 103 19.00 -11.07 17.04
CA THR A 103 20.18 -11.45 17.81
C THR A 103 21.35 -10.64 17.30
N ARG A 104 22.10 -10.03 18.22
CA ARG A 104 23.37 -9.36 17.93
C ARG A 104 24.37 -9.70 19.02
N GLU A 105 25.49 -10.31 18.64
CA GLU A 105 26.46 -10.86 19.60
C GLU A 105 25.77 -11.77 20.65
N ALA A 106 25.79 -11.40 21.94
CA ALA A 106 25.15 -12.12 23.03
C ALA A 106 23.75 -11.58 23.40
N LEU A 107 23.27 -10.53 22.73
CA LEU A 107 21.97 -9.92 23.03
C LEU A 107 20.86 -10.61 22.25
N GLN A 108 19.79 -10.97 22.95
CA GLN A 108 18.54 -11.44 22.36
C GLN A 108 17.43 -10.42 22.64
N ILE A 109 16.87 -9.86 21.58
CA ILE A 109 15.85 -8.81 21.64
C ILE A 109 14.59 -9.34 20.96
N ASN A 110 13.46 -9.33 21.66
CA ASN A 110 12.15 -9.61 21.08
C ASN A 110 11.32 -8.33 21.12
N TYR A 111 10.77 -7.92 20.00
CA TYR A 111 10.02 -6.67 19.89
C TYR A 111 8.55 -6.87 20.27
N LEU A 112 8.00 -5.86 20.94
CA LEU A 112 6.60 -5.83 21.38
C LEU A 112 5.79 -4.97 20.44
N TYR A 113 4.57 -5.41 20.12
CA TYR A 113 3.63 -4.70 19.26
C TYR A 113 2.27 -4.61 19.97
N ASP A 114 1.51 -3.56 19.68
CA ASP A 114 0.11 -3.45 20.10
C ASP A 114 -0.84 -4.11 19.09
N ASP A 115 -2.14 -4.08 19.38
CA ASP A 115 -3.20 -4.61 18.52
C ASP A 115 -3.29 -3.90 17.14
N PHE A 116 -2.59 -2.77 16.97
CA PHE A 116 -2.49 -2.03 15.72
C PHE A 116 -1.14 -2.27 15.01
N GLU A 117 -0.41 -3.32 15.39
CA GLU A 117 0.89 -3.68 14.81
C GLU A 117 1.93 -2.56 14.94
N THR A 118 1.78 -1.67 15.92
CA THR A 118 2.74 -0.61 16.21
C THR A 118 3.71 -1.09 17.27
N ILE A 119 5.02 -0.98 17.00
CA ILE A 119 6.05 -1.40 17.95
C ILE A 119 5.97 -0.60 19.26
N THR A 120 5.70 -1.22 20.39
CA THR A 120 5.49 -0.54 21.68
C THR A 120 6.67 -0.68 22.63
N GLY A 121 7.62 -1.56 22.36
CA GLY A 121 8.73 -1.84 23.25
C GLY A 121 9.53 -3.05 22.82
N PHE A 122 10.27 -3.63 23.77
CA PHE A 122 11.05 -4.84 23.55
C PHE A 122 11.33 -5.57 24.86
N ILE A 123 11.63 -6.86 24.74
CA ILE A 123 12.15 -7.71 25.80
C ILE A 123 13.64 -7.95 25.49
N LEU A 124 14.51 -7.58 26.41
CA LEU A 124 15.95 -7.83 26.35
C LEU A 124 16.34 -8.80 27.46
N ASN A 125 16.80 -10.00 27.12
CA ASN A 125 17.26 -10.99 28.09
C ASN A 125 16.27 -11.24 29.26
N GLN A 126 14.96 -11.30 28.96
CA GLN A 126 13.82 -11.45 29.90
C GLN A 126 13.34 -10.17 30.62
N GLU A 127 14.07 -9.07 30.51
CA GLU A 127 13.64 -7.76 31.04
C GLU A 127 12.78 -7.03 30.01
N THR A 128 11.65 -6.46 30.44
CA THR A 128 10.69 -5.79 29.54
C THR A 128 10.86 -4.28 29.58
N TYR A 129 10.84 -3.66 28.41
CA TYR A 129 10.98 -2.22 28.23
C TYR A 129 9.91 -1.67 27.28
N TYR A 130 9.44 -0.46 27.55
CA TYR A 130 8.40 0.20 26.75
C TYR A 130 8.88 1.53 26.20
N TYR A 131 8.43 1.88 24.99
CA TYR A 131 8.76 3.15 24.36
C TYR A 131 7.75 4.24 24.75
N ILE A 132 8.27 5.42 25.08
CA ILE A 132 7.54 6.67 24.94
C ILE A 132 7.96 7.31 23.61
N LYS A 133 6.96 7.73 22.84
CA LYS A 133 7.17 8.29 21.50
C LYS A 133 6.60 9.70 21.38
N ASP A 134 7.16 10.49 20.46
CA ASP A 134 6.58 11.76 20.05
C ASP A 134 5.41 11.57 19.06
N SER A 135 4.82 12.68 18.59
CA SER A 135 3.71 12.66 17.63
C SER A 135 4.08 12.09 16.25
N ASN A 136 5.38 11.95 15.96
CA ASN A 136 5.92 11.36 14.75
C ASN A 136 6.37 9.91 14.99
N PHE A 137 6.00 9.30 16.12
CA PHE A 137 6.39 7.94 16.49
C PHE A 137 7.91 7.74 16.67
N SER A 138 8.68 8.81 16.83
CA SER A 138 10.10 8.69 17.20
C SER A 138 10.20 8.35 18.67
N VAL A 139 11.04 7.36 19.01
CA VAL A 139 11.26 6.97 20.41
C VAL A 139 12.02 8.09 21.12
N ILE A 140 11.40 8.74 22.11
CA ILE A 140 12.01 9.83 22.88
C ILE A 140 12.43 9.39 24.29
N SER A 141 11.87 8.28 24.80
CA SER A 141 12.22 7.72 26.11
C SER A 141 11.92 6.22 26.18
N ILE A 142 12.61 5.51 27.08
CA ILE A 142 12.39 4.09 27.39
C ILE A 142 11.99 3.97 28.86
N LEU A 143 10.93 3.21 29.11
CA LEU A 143 10.46 2.80 30.43
C LEU A 143 10.94 1.38 30.75
N ASP A 144 11.23 1.10 32.02
CA ASP A 144 11.33 -0.26 32.54
C ASP A 144 9.94 -0.89 32.78
N GLU A 145 9.93 -2.15 33.22
CA GLU A 145 8.70 -2.91 33.55
C GLU A 145 7.83 -2.25 34.63
N ASN A 146 8.42 -1.40 35.47
CA ASN A 146 7.72 -0.68 36.54
C ASN A 146 7.22 0.70 36.07
N GLY A 147 7.39 1.04 34.79
CA GLY A 147 6.99 2.31 34.21
C GLY A 147 7.93 3.47 34.54
N LYS A 148 9.15 3.20 34.99
CA LYS A 148 10.14 4.23 35.30
C LYS A 148 10.98 4.53 34.05
N GLU A 149 11.18 5.81 33.73
CA GLU A 149 12.06 6.22 32.64
C GLU A 149 13.53 5.86 32.94
N VAL A 150 14.13 5.05 32.07
CA VAL A 150 15.51 4.56 32.19
C VAL A 150 16.44 5.08 31.10
N ALA A 151 15.90 5.54 29.97
CA ALA A 151 16.68 6.21 28.93
C ALA A 151 15.88 7.32 28.23
N LYS A 152 16.58 8.33 27.70
CA LYS A 152 16.02 9.41 26.86
C LYS A 152 16.88 9.65 25.64
N TYR A 153 16.23 10.12 24.58
CA TYR A 153 16.89 10.44 23.31
C TYR A 153 16.74 11.92 22.98
N GLU A 154 17.84 12.55 22.63
CA GLU A 154 17.86 13.89 22.04
C GLU A 154 18.27 13.77 20.58
N TYR A 155 17.37 14.15 19.68
CA TYR A 155 17.60 14.13 18.24
C TYR A 155 18.17 15.47 17.75
N ASP A 156 19.10 15.41 16.80
CA ASP A 156 19.52 16.59 16.05
C ASP A 156 18.48 16.98 14.97
N SER A 157 18.77 18.03 14.23
CA SER A 157 17.88 18.52 13.16
C SER A 157 17.71 17.53 12.00
N ASN A 158 18.58 16.54 11.88
CA ASN A 158 18.53 15.50 10.84
C ASN A 158 17.82 14.24 11.35
N GLY A 159 17.36 14.22 12.61
CA GLY A 159 16.73 13.04 13.18
C GLY A 159 17.74 11.96 13.59
N ILE A 160 19.02 12.28 13.70
CA ILE A 160 20.05 11.42 14.29
C ILE A 160 20.10 11.69 15.79
N VAL A 161 20.24 10.63 16.60
CA VAL A 161 20.37 10.77 18.05
C VAL A 161 21.72 11.42 18.37
N SER A 162 21.65 12.64 18.90
CA SER A 162 22.80 13.44 19.34
C SER A 162 23.25 13.12 20.76
N SER A 163 22.32 12.69 21.62
CA SER A 163 22.59 12.29 23.00
C SER A 163 21.61 11.22 23.47
N ILE A 164 22.12 10.28 24.27
CA ILE A 164 21.37 9.22 24.93
C ILE A 164 21.59 9.39 26.43
N LEU A 165 20.56 9.81 27.14
CA LEU A 165 20.63 10.09 28.57
C LEU A 165 20.14 8.92 29.39
N GLY A 166 20.76 8.67 30.53
CA GLY A 166 20.27 7.73 31.56
C GLY A 166 20.28 8.35 32.95
N GLN A 167 19.63 7.71 33.92
CA GLN A 167 19.65 8.20 35.29
C GLN A 167 21.01 7.99 35.96
N GLY A 168 21.53 9.04 36.60
CA GLY A 168 22.67 9.02 37.49
C GLY A 168 22.29 8.58 38.91
N PRO A 169 23.27 8.35 39.80
CA PRO A 169 23.03 7.91 41.18
C PRO A 169 22.18 8.87 42.02
N ASP A 170 22.17 10.16 41.67
CA ASP A 170 21.40 11.23 42.31
C ASP A 170 20.05 11.50 41.62
N GLY A 171 19.69 10.71 40.61
CA GLY A 171 18.48 10.89 39.81
C GLY A 171 18.60 11.93 38.69
N SER A 172 19.76 12.55 38.48
CA SER A 172 20.01 13.44 37.34
C SER A 172 20.10 12.67 36.02
N TRP A 173 19.81 13.34 34.89
CA TRP A 173 20.02 12.76 33.57
C TRP A 173 21.45 13.02 33.11
N VAL A 174 22.20 11.96 32.82
CA VAL A 174 23.60 12.00 32.38
C VAL A 174 23.74 11.38 31.01
N ASP A 175 24.61 11.93 30.18
CA ASP A 175 24.92 11.38 28.86
C ASP A 175 25.66 10.05 28.97
N ARG A 176 25.04 9.00 28.44
CA ARG A 176 25.52 7.61 28.40
C ARG A 176 25.70 7.11 26.96
N SER A 177 25.78 8.01 25.98
CA SER A 177 25.88 7.67 24.54
C SER A 177 27.08 6.78 24.18
N LYS A 178 28.11 6.73 25.05
CA LYS A 178 29.32 5.93 24.85
C LYS A 178 29.31 4.58 25.57
N GLU A 179 28.30 4.31 26.39
CA GLU A 179 28.19 3.07 27.17
C GLU A 179 27.49 2.00 26.35
N ARG A 180 28.22 1.08 25.70
CA ARG A 180 27.64 0.11 24.75
C ARG A 180 26.57 -0.82 25.34
N ASP A 181 26.70 -1.15 26.63
CA ASP A 181 25.76 -2.03 27.34
C ASP A 181 24.56 -1.29 27.94
N PHE A 182 24.46 0.03 27.75
CA PHE A 182 23.33 0.82 28.25
C PHE A 182 22.07 0.56 27.43
N ILE A 183 20.91 0.47 28.10
CA ILE A 183 19.64 0.16 27.42
C ILE A 183 19.33 1.15 26.28
N GLY A 184 19.67 2.42 26.48
CA GLY A 184 19.48 3.47 25.48
C GLY A 184 20.35 3.28 24.23
N THR A 185 21.57 2.76 24.36
CA THR A 185 22.47 2.49 23.21
C THR A 185 22.14 1.16 22.54
N ILE A 186 21.69 0.15 23.30
CA ILE A 186 21.26 -1.15 22.77
C ILE A 186 20.08 -0.98 21.81
N ASN A 187 19.10 -0.15 22.17
CA ASN A 187 17.94 0.10 21.33
C ASN A 187 18.32 0.82 20.03
N LEU A 188 18.00 0.18 18.91
CA LEU A 188 18.14 0.76 17.56
C LEU A 188 16.81 1.15 16.93
N ILE A 189 15.66 0.95 17.60
CA ILE A 189 14.38 1.50 17.16
C ILE A 189 14.29 2.95 17.63
N ARG A 190 14.35 3.90 16.69
CA ARG A 190 14.53 5.33 17.01
C ARG A 190 13.56 6.20 16.22
N LEU A 191 14.07 6.98 15.27
CA LEU A 191 13.32 7.93 14.45
C LEU A 191 12.18 7.23 13.69
N TYR A 192 10.94 7.71 13.82
CA TYR A 192 9.72 7.10 13.26
C TYR A 192 9.54 5.60 13.58
N SER A 193 10.12 5.12 14.68
CA SER A 193 10.17 3.70 15.03
C SER A 193 10.90 2.82 14.00
N LEU A 194 11.82 3.39 13.23
CA LEU A 194 12.65 2.65 12.29
C LEU A 194 13.93 2.12 12.96
N TYR A 195 14.46 1.03 12.39
CA TYR A 195 15.68 0.38 12.86
C TYR A 195 16.93 1.14 12.37
N TYR A 196 17.71 1.72 13.27
CA TYR A 196 18.89 2.50 12.96
C TYR A 196 20.12 1.60 12.73
N ASP A 197 20.73 1.69 11.56
CA ASP A 197 22.05 1.12 11.28
C ASP A 197 23.13 2.15 11.61
N GLU A 198 23.85 1.94 12.71
CA GLU A 198 24.89 2.86 13.17
C GLU A 198 26.02 3.06 12.15
N GLU A 199 26.32 2.01 11.36
CA GLU A 199 27.43 2.01 10.41
C GLU A 199 27.19 2.97 9.24
N THR A 200 25.95 3.01 8.75
CA THR A 200 25.55 3.84 7.61
C THR A 200 24.89 5.15 8.04
N GLN A 201 24.42 5.21 9.29
CA GLN A 201 23.52 6.24 9.83
C GLN A 201 22.17 6.30 9.12
N TRP A 202 21.75 5.17 8.57
CA TRP A 202 20.45 5.03 7.90
C TRP A 202 19.44 4.30 8.77
N TYR A 203 18.18 4.56 8.51
CA TYR A 203 17.06 3.89 9.14
C TYR A 203 16.46 2.85 8.21
N TYR A 204 16.36 1.61 8.64
CA TYR A 204 15.72 0.51 7.92
C TYR A 204 14.28 0.33 8.39
N ASN A 205 13.37 0.20 7.44
CA ASN A 205 11.93 0.13 7.72
C ASN A 205 11.31 -1.25 7.48
N GLY A 206 12.14 -2.28 7.31
CA GLY A 206 11.71 -3.63 6.91
C GLY A 206 11.82 -3.90 5.41
N LEU A 207 11.94 -2.86 4.57
CA LEU A 207 12.03 -3.02 3.11
C LEU A 207 13.10 -2.14 2.46
N ARG A 208 13.33 -0.92 2.96
CA ARG A 208 14.21 0.10 2.39
C ARG A 208 15.01 0.81 3.48
N TYR A 209 16.11 1.43 3.07
CA TYR A 209 16.97 2.26 3.91
C TYR A 209 16.65 3.74 3.67
N TYR A 210 16.49 4.49 4.76
CA TYR A 210 16.20 5.91 4.79
C TYR A 210 17.40 6.69 5.34
N ASP A 211 17.90 7.61 4.53
CA ASP A 211 18.90 8.60 4.90
C ASP A 211 18.19 9.83 5.45
N SER A 212 18.23 9.99 6.76
CA SER A 212 17.58 11.09 7.48
C SER A 212 18.24 12.44 7.25
N VAL A 213 19.56 12.46 6.97
CA VAL A 213 20.32 13.68 6.68
C VAL A 213 19.90 14.28 5.34
N LYS A 214 19.71 13.43 4.34
CA LYS A 214 19.16 13.85 3.03
C LYS A 214 17.65 13.90 2.99
N ASN A 215 17.01 13.35 4.01
CA ASN A 215 15.59 13.10 4.05
C ASN A 215 15.09 12.29 2.84
N GLU A 216 15.80 11.22 2.46
CA GLU A 216 15.47 10.39 1.30
C GLU A 216 15.64 8.88 1.55
N TYR A 217 14.90 8.05 0.81
CA TYR A 217 15.21 6.62 0.74
C TYR A 217 16.33 6.36 -0.26
N ILE A 218 17.25 5.46 0.11
CA ILE A 218 18.33 5.02 -0.76
C ILE A 218 17.75 4.30 -1.98
N LYS A 219 17.95 4.89 -3.16
CA LYS A 219 17.34 4.44 -4.43
C LYS A 219 17.89 3.09 -4.92
N GLY A 220 17.06 2.07 -4.81
CA GLY A 220 17.00 0.91 -5.69
C GLY A 220 15.61 0.87 -6.35
N ALA A 221 15.51 0.76 -7.67
CA ALA A 221 14.21 0.70 -8.33
C ALA A 221 13.51 -0.63 -7.98
N ASN A 222 12.49 -0.58 -7.13
CA ASN A 222 11.61 -1.72 -6.89
C ASN A 222 10.79 -2.02 -8.16
N LYS A 223 10.64 -3.30 -8.54
CA LYS A 223 9.29 -3.86 -8.64
C LYS A 223 9.02 -4.64 -7.35
N LEU A 224 8.40 -3.97 -6.40
CA LEU A 224 7.45 -4.71 -5.57
C LEU A 224 6.39 -5.28 -6.53
N PRO A 225 5.72 -6.41 -6.20
CA PRO A 225 4.52 -6.81 -6.95
C PRO A 225 3.68 -5.55 -7.16
N SER A 226 3.38 -5.24 -8.41
CA SER A 226 2.92 -3.93 -8.87
C SER A 226 1.80 -3.38 -7.98
N LEU A 227 2.21 -2.61 -6.97
CA LEU A 227 1.39 -1.79 -6.11
C LEU A 227 1.73 -0.34 -6.47
N PRO A 228 0.76 0.58 -6.43
CA PRO A 228 0.89 1.95 -6.93
C PRO A 228 1.99 2.80 -6.26
N LEU A 229 2.64 2.29 -5.22
CA LEU A 229 3.64 2.97 -4.40
C LEU A 229 4.82 3.54 -5.21
N ASP A 230 5.27 2.87 -6.27
CA ASP A 230 6.46 3.32 -7.01
C ASP A 230 6.20 4.59 -7.86
N GLU A 231 4.95 4.85 -8.24
CA GLU A 231 4.56 6.05 -8.99
C GLU A 231 4.24 7.24 -8.07
N VAL A 232 3.69 6.95 -6.89
CA VAL A 232 3.40 7.90 -5.83
C VAL A 232 4.68 8.56 -5.29
N LEU A 233 5.73 7.76 -5.07
CA LEU A 233 6.97 8.22 -4.44
C LEU A 233 7.88 9.03 -5.38
N MET A 234 7.63 9.06 -6.68
CA MET A 234 8.51 9.69 -7.67
C MET A 234 8.02 11.03 -8.24
N LYS A 235 6.82 11.52 -7.86
CA LYS A 235 6.20 12.67 -8.55
C LYS A 235 6.53 14.08 -8.06
N ASN A 236 7.26 14.26 -6.95
CA ASN A 236 7.57 15.60 -6.45
C ASN A 236 9.07 15.96 -6.53
N ASN A 237 9.49 16.46 -7.71
CA ASN A 237 10.62 17.40 -7.92
C ASN A 237 11.90 17.25 -7.06
N GLY A 238 12.34 16.03 -6.74
CA GLY A 238 13.62 15.81 -6.05
C GLY A 238 13.72 16.40 -4.64
N ILE A 239 12.58 16.74 -4.02
CA ILE A 239 12.51 17.09 -2.60
C ILE A 239 11.51 16.11 -1.97
N ILE A 240 12.04 15.12 -1.27
CA ILE A 240 11.23 14.18 -0.49
C ILE A 240 10.80 14.92 0.77
N ALA A 241 9.49 15.00 1.00
CA ALA A 241 8.93 15.63 2.19
C ALA A 241 9.23 14.76 3.43
N PRO A 242 9.55 15.36 4.59
CA PRO A 242 9.83 14.62 5.82
C PRO A 242 8.64 13.77 6.25
N MET A 243 8.97 12.66 6.91
CA MET A 243 8.20 11.45 7.20
C MET A 243 6.96 11.62 8.12
N THR A 244 6.07 12.58 7.86
CA THR A 244 4.71 12.55 8.46
C THR A 244 3.78 11.52 7.80
N ASN A 245 4.19 10.85 6.71
CA ASN A 245 3.35 9.95 5.92
C ASN A 245 3.75 8.46 5.99
N TYR A 246 4.87 8.08 6.63
CA TYR A 246 5.28 6.67 6.64
C TYR A 246 4.32 5.77 7.45
N GLN A 247 3.93 6.23 8.65
CA GLN A 247 2.93 5.53 9.47
C GLN A 247 1.59 5.39 8.73
N LEU A 248 1.15 6.47 8.07
CA LEU A 248 -0.08 6.46 7.29
C LEU A 248 0.00 5.46 6.13
N ILE A 249 1.12 5.42 5.41
CA ILE A 249 1.37 4.44 4.34
C ILE A 249 1.32 3.01 4.90
N MET A 250 1.98 2.76 6.02
CA MET A 250 1.95 1.43 6.67
C MET A 250 0.54 1.06 7.12
N GLN A 251 -0.22 1.98 7.71
CA GLN A 251 -1.62 1.75 8.09
C GLN A 251 -2.51 1.45 6.89
N ILE A 252 -2.32 2.17 5.78
CA ILE A 252 -3.05 1.93 4.52
C ILE A 252 -2.65 0.56 3.93
N GLN A 253 -1.38 0.20 3.98
CA GLN A 253 -0.88 -1.09 3.49
C GLN A 253 -1.37 -2.26 4.35
N GLN A 254 -1.41 -2.09 5.68
CA GLN A 254 -1.96 -3.08 6.59
C GLN A 254 -3.48 -3.23 6.36
N CYS A 255 -4.21 -2.12 6.27
CA CYS A 255 -5.62 -2.11 5.88
C CYS A 255 -5.87 -2.89 4.59
N GLN A 256 -5.02 -2.69 3.57
CA GLN A 256 -5.13 -3.41 2.30
C GLN A 256 -4.86 -4.91 2.48
N THR A 257 -3.79 -5.25 3.21
CA THR A 257 -3.39 -6.64 3.47
C THR A 257 -4.46 -7.40 4.24
N ASP A 258 -4.98 -6.81 5.31
CA ASP A 258 -6.07 -7.38 6.13
C ASP A 258 -7.34 -7.57 5.30
N SER A 259 -7.68 -6.58 4.47
CA SER A 259 -8.84 -6.65 3.59
C SER A 259 -8.71 -7.74 2.53
N LEU A 260 -7.51 -7.97 1.99
CA LEU A 260 -7.24 -9.02 1.01
C LEU A 260 -7.22 -10.42 1.64
N ASN A 261 -6.75 -10.54 2.88
CA ASN A 261 -6.68 -11.80 3.61
C ASN A 261 -7.96 -12.14 4.40
N SER A 262 -8.92 -11.21 4.45
CA SER A 262 -10.16 -11.40 5.19
C SER A 262 -11.11 -12.40 4.52
N ASN A 263 -11.67 -13.30 5.33
CA ASN A 263 -12.70 -14.26 4.89
C ASN A 263 -14.11 -13.64 4.78
N THR A 264 -14.28 -12.39 5.20
CA THR A 264 -15.57 -11.67 5.19
C THR A 264 -15.56 -10.50 4.22
N PHE A 265 -14.44 -9.81 4.07
CA PHE A 265 -14.31 -8.66 3.18
C PHE A 265 -14.37 -9.09 1.71
N GLY A 266 -15.17 -8.41 0.89
CA GLY A 266 -15.31 -8.74 -0.53
C GLY A 266 -16.13 -10.02 -0.80
N LYS A 267 -16.69 -10.65 0.25
CA LYS A 267 -17.53 -11.86 0.11
C LYS A 267 -18.72 -11.62 -0.82
N ALA A 268 -19.00 -12.57 -1.71
CA ALA A 268 -20.05 -12.42 -2.70
C ALA A 268 -21.47 -12.34 -2.09
N PHE A 269 -22.25 -11.35 -2.54
CA PHE A 269 -23.70 -11.29 -2.32
C PHE A 269 -24.42 -11.83 -3.56
N ASN A 270 -24.76 -13.11 -3.54
CA ASN A 270 -25.35 -13.81 -4.68
C ASN A 270 -26.81 -13.42 -4.95
N THR A 271 -27.51 -12.85 -3.96
CA THR A 271 -28.87 -12.35 -4.09
C THR A 271 -28.88 -10.82 -4.14
N HIS A 272 -29.75 -10.27 -5.00
CA HIS A 272 -30.00 -8.84 -5.05
C HIS A 272 -31.06 -8.43 -4.03
N SER A 273 -30.78 -7.36 -3.28
CA SER A 273 -31.78 -6.52 -2.63
C SER A 273 -31.40 -5.05 -2.85
N THR A 274 -32.36 -4.13 -2.83
CA THR A 274 -32.10 -2.69 -3.05
C THR A 274 -31.26 -2.05 -1.94
N ASN A 275 -31.10 -2.74 -0.81
CA ASN A 275 -30.34 -2.33 0.37
C ASN A 275 -29.23 -3.33 0.73
N TRP A 276 -28.74 -4.11 -0.23
CA TRP A 276 -27.74 -5.17 -0.01
C TRP A 276 -26.46 -4.67 0.67
N TYR A 277 -26.14 -3.38 0.47
CA TYR A 277 -24.96 -2.72 1.00
C TYR A 277 -25.14 -2.14 2.43
N SER A 278 -26.33 -2.25 3.03
CA SER A 278 -26.68 -1.57 4.30
C SER A 278 -25.81 -1.95 5.50
N ASN A 279 -25.28 -3.17 5.52
CA ASN A 279 -24.44 -3.67 6.62
C ASN A 279 -22.93 -3.57 6.32
N LEU A 280 -22.54 -2.97 5.20
CA LEU A 280 -21.13 -2.83 4.85
C LEU A 280 -20.48 -1.70 5.65
N SER A 281 -19.23 -1.92 6.05
CA SER A 281 -18.38 -0.83 6.52
C SER A 281 -18.15 0.18 5.39
N THR A 282 -17.85 1.43 5.75
CA THR A 282 -17.51 2.46 4.75
C THR A 282 -16.32 2.03 3.87
N LEU A 283 -15.34 1.35 4.46
CA LEU A 283 -14.18 0.81 3.73
C LEU A 283 -14.62 -0.19 2.65
N GLU A 284 -15.40 -1.21 3.02
CA GLU A 284 -15.84 -2.23 2.08
C GLU A 284 -16.80 -1.67 1.02
N LEU A 285 -17.68 -0.76 1.43
CA LEU A 285 -18.57 -0.05 0.53
C LEU A 285 -17.80 0.71 -0.56
N LEU A 286 -16.77 1.46 -0.17
CA LEU A 286 -15.92 2.20 -1.11
C LEU A 286 -15.12 1.26 -2.02
N ALA A 287 -14.54 0.19 -1.49
CA ALA A 287 -13.79 -0.78 -2.30
C ALA A 287 -14.70 -1.42 -3.37
N ARG A 288 -15.90 -1.85 -2.99
CA ARG A 288 -16.90 -2.40 -3.92
C ARG A 288 -17.37 -1.39 -4.96
N LEU A 289 -17.58 -0.14 -4.54
CA LEU A 289 -17.96 0.94 -5.43
C LEU A 289 -16.87 1.20 -6.49
N LEU A 290 -15.64 1.47 -6.04
CA LEU A 290 -14.51 1.79 -6.91
C LEU A 290 -14.20 0.64 -7.88
N TYR A 291 -14.25 -0.59 -7.40
CA TYR A 291 -14.08 -1.77 -8.24
C TYR A 291 -15.11 -1.85 -9.35
N ALA A 292 -16.38 -1.64 -9.01
CA ALA A 292 -17.48 -1.83 -9.93
C ALA A 292 -17.70 -0.67 -10.92
N GLU A 293 -17.25 0.54 -10.58
CA GLU A 293 -17.26 1.68 -11.51
C GLU A 293 -16.26 1.53 -12.66
N ASN A 294 -15.17 0.77 -12.46
CA ASN A 294 -14.35 0.31 -13.57
C ASN A 294 -13.62 -1.00 -13.21
N THR A 295 -14.02 -2.11 -13.82
CA THR A 295 -13.43 -3.43 -13.57
C THR A 295 -12.23 -3.74 -14.46
N LEU A 296 -11.81 -2.80 -15.32
CA LEU A 296 -10.80 -3.03 -16.38
C LEU A 296 -9.61 -2.08 -16.30
N ASN A 297 -9.81 -0.81 -15.95
CA ASN A 297 -8.81 0.25 -15.98
C ASN A 297 -8.58 0.85 -14.57
N PRO A 298 -7.43 0.55 -13.94
CA PRO A 298 -7.05 1.10 -12.63
C PRO A 298 -7.02 2.63 -12.57
N ILE A 299 -6.60 3.31 -13.65
CA ILE A 299 -6.49 4.78 -13.64
C ILE A 299 -7.86 5.44 -13.57
N ASP A 300 -8.87 4.81 -14.16
CA ASP A 300 -10.24 5.25 -14.02
C ASP A 300 -10.78 5.01 -12.62
N GLN A 301 -10.42 3.90 -11.96
CA GLN A 301 -10.79 3.66 -10.56
C GLN A 301 -10.24 4.77 -9.65
N TYR A 302 -8.97 5.15 -9.83
CA TYR A 302 -8.38 6.26 -9.10
C TYR A 302 -9.06 7.59 -9.43
N SER A 303 -9.38 7.84 -10.70
CA SER A 303 -10.07 9.05 -11.13
C SER A 303 -11.48 9.14 -10.53
N VAL A 304 -12.18 8.01 -10.38
CA VAL A 304 -13.46 7.93 -9.65
C VAL A 304 -13.25 8.21 -8.16
N ALA A 305 -12.19 7.68 -7.53
CA ALA A 305 -11.87 8.00 -6.14
C ALA A 305 -11.70 9.52 -5.93
N TRP A 306 -11.01 10.20 -6.85
CA TRP A 306 -10.90 11.67 -6.86
C TRP A 306 -12.26 12.37 -6.98
N VAL A 307 -13.18 11.87 -7.82
CA VAL A 307 -14.56 12.41 -7.88
C VAL A 307 -15.27 12.24 -6.54
N ILE A 308 -15.14 11.08 -5.88
CA ILE A 308 -15.75 10.85 -4.56
C ILE A 308 -15.17 11.80 -3.51
N ILE A 309 -13.85 11.99 -3.48
CA ILE A 309 -13.15 12.95 -2.62
C ILE A 309 -13.68 14.36 -2.86
N ASN A 310 -13.75 14.79 -4.12
CA ASN A 310 -14.26 16.11 -4.51
C ASN A 310 -15.72 16.30 -4.08
N ARG A 311 -16.57 15.29 -4.28
CA ARG A 311 -18.00 15.34 -3.89
C ARG A 311 -18.18 15.45 -2.38
N LYS A 312 -17.42 14.67 -1.59
CA LYS A 312 -17.40 14.74 -0.14
C LYS A 312 -16.96 16.14 0.32
N ASN A 313 -15.87 16.66 -0.24
CA ASN A 313 -15.31 17.96 0.13
C ASN A 313 -16.23 19.12 -0.30
N ALA A 314 -16.95 18.99 -1.41
CA ALA A 314 -17.96 19.95 -1.82
C ALA A 314 -19.16 19.99 -0.87
N ASN A 315 -19.38 18.93 -0.09
CA ASN A 315 -20.41 18.83 0.95
C ASN A 315 -21.81 19.26 0.47
N GLN A 316 -22.21 18.80 -0.72
CA GLN A 316 -23.53 19.12 -1.28
C GLN A 316 -24.50 17.97 -1.04
N THR A 317 -25.72 18.28 -0.60
CA THR A 317 -26.78 17.28 -0.33
C THR A 317 -27.15 16.45 -1.57
N LYS A 318 -27.02 17.03 -2.76
CA LYS A 318 -27.22 16.34 -4.05
C LYS A 318 -26.22 15.20 -4.27
N PHE A 319 -25.03 15.30 -3.69
CA PHE A 319 -23.99 14.29 -3.73
C PHE A 319 -23.91 13.42 -2.48
N GLY A 320 -24.77 13.63 -1.47
CA GLY A 320 -24.74 12.83 -0.23
C GLY A 320 -24.00 13.47 0.95
N GLY A 321 -23.58 14.74 0.84
CA GLY A 321 -23.03 15.51 1.97
C GLY A 321 -21.53 15.31 2.20
N SER A 322 -21.10 15.44 3.46
CA SER A 322 -19.69 15.52 3.87
C SER A 322 -19.02 14.18 4.21
N THR A 323 -19.71 13.04 4.03
CA THR A 323 -19.19 11.73 4.39
C THR A 323 -19.04 10.83 3.16
N TYR A 324 -18.01 9.99 3.15
CA TYR A 324 -17.82 9.02 2.07
C TYR A 324 -18.97 8.04 1.95
N HIS A 325 -19.50 7.57 3.09
CA HIS A 325 -20.67 6.71 3.11
C HIS A 325 -21.89 7.40 2.48
N GLY A 326 -22.16 8.66 2.85
CA GLY A 326 -23.25 9.44 2.28
C GLY A 326 -23.11 9.64 0.77
N VAL A 327 -21.87 9.90 0.31
CA VAL A 327 -21.59 10.03 -1.13
C VAL A 327 -21.79 8.73 -1.88
N ALA A 328 -21.23 7.63 -1.39
CA ALA A 328 -21.32 6.31 -2.02
C ALA A 328 -22.76 5.74 -2.06
N THR A 329 -23.59 6.07 -1.06
CA THR A 329 -24.97 5.58 -0.93
C THR A 329 -26.03 6.56 -1.44
N LYS A 330 -25.63 7.72 -1.98
CA LYS A 330 -26.59 8.70 -2.50
C LYS A 330 -27.35 8.09 -3.68
N SER A 331 -28.66 7.93 -3.50
CA SER A 331 -29.55 7.32 -4.50
C SER A 331 -29.35 7.94 -5.89
N GLY A 332 -29.13 7.07 -6.88
CA GLY A 332 -28.98 7.43 -8.28
C GLY A 332 -27.61 7.99 -8.67
N GLN A 333 -26.71 8.25 -7.71
CA GLN A 333 -25.37 8.79 -8.02
C GLN A 333 -24.37 7.72 -8.44
N PHE A 334 -24.48 6.52 -7.86
CA PHE A 334 -23.62 5.37 -8.15
C PHE A 334 -24.47 4.12 -8.33
N GLN A 335 -24.70 3.73 -9.58
CA GLN A 335 -25.52 2.56 -9.95
C GLN A 335 -24.96 1.23 -9.41
N PRO A 336 -23.63 1.01 -9.32
CA PRO A 336 -23.09 -0.21 -8.75
C PRO A 336 -23.49 -0.49 -7.30
N ILE A 337 -23.79 0.56 -6.52
CA ILE A 337 -24.24 0.44 -5.14
C ILE A 337 -25.76 0.56 -5.04
N THR A 338 -26.30 1.68 -5.53
CA THR A 338 -27.71 2.09 -5.30
C THR A 338 -28.66 1.70 -6.43
N GLY A 339 -28.16 1.05 -7.47
CA GLY A 339 -28.96 0.62 -8.62
C GLY A 339 -30.04 -0.38 -8.20
N SER A 340 -31.24 -0.22 -8.75
CA SER A 340 -32.37 -1.13 -8.50
C SER A 340 -32.30 -2.44 -9.29
N ASP A 341 -31.29 -2.61 -10.13
CA ASP A 341 -31.13 -3.74 -11.04
C ASP A 341 -29.98 -4.65 -10.57
N ALA A 342 -30.23 -5.96 -10.59
CA ALA A 342 -29.28 -6.98 -10.18
C ALA A 342 -28.00 -6.98 -11.05
N ASP A 343 -28.09 -6.63 -12.33
CA ASP A 343 -26.96 -6.60 -13.26
C ASP A 343 -26.10 -5.36 -13.05
N LYS A 344 -26.73 -4.21 -12.79
CA LYS A 344 -26.01 -2.96 -12.49
C LYS A 344 -25.19 -3.03 -11.21
N THR A 345 -25.66 -3.80 -10.23
CA THR A 345 -25.01 -3.96 -8.93
C THR A 345 -24.10 -5.19 -8.85
N LYS A 346 -24.07 -6.03 -9.90
CA LYS A 346 -23.41 -7.34 -9.91
C LYS A 346 -21.94 -7.27 -9.55
N HIS A 347 -21.17 -6.38 -10.17
CA HIS A 347 -19.73 -6.29 -9.94
C HIS A 347 -19.38 -5.81 -8.54
N ALA A 348 -20.21 -4.96 -7.93
CA ALA A 348 -20.01 -4.52 -6.54
C ALA A 348 -20.39 -5.63 -5.55
N ARG A 349 -21.45 -6.39 -5.84
CA ARG A 349 -21.90 -7.52 -5.00
C ARG A 349 -20.94 -8.72 -5.06
N ILE A 350 -20.39 -9.00 -6.24
CA ILE A 350 -19.59 -10.18 -6.53
C ILE A 350 -18.25 -9.73 -7.14
N PRO A 351 -17.36 -9.08 -6.35
CA PRO A 351 -16.08 -8.64 -6.85
C PRO A 351 -15.15 -9.81 -7.15
N SER A 352 -14.30 -9.68 -8.18
CA SER A 352 -13.19 -10.61 -8.40
C SER A 352 -12.05 -10.27 -7.43
N THR A 353 -12.06 -10.90 -6.26
CA THR A 353 -11.17 -10.55 -5.15
C THR A 353 -9.68 -10.82 -5.41
N SER A 354 -9.35 -11.65 -6.40
CA SER A 354 -7.97 -11.89 -6.84
C SER A 354 -7.45 -10.91 -7.90
N SER A 355 -8.29 -10.00 -8.41
CA SER A 355 -7.93 -9.08 -9.49
C SER A 355 -7.10 -7.89 -9.01
N ASN A 356 -6.22 -7.37 -9.88
CA ASN A 356 -5.45 -6.15 -9.60
C ASN A 356 -6.37 -4.93 -9.40
N GLN A 357 -7.52 -4.91 -10.08
CA GLN A 357 -8.53 -3.87 -9.94
C GLN A 357 -9.19 -3.89 -8.56
N TRP A 358 -9.35 -5.06 -7.95
CA TRP A 358 -9.83 -5.17 -6.57
C TRP A 358 -8.79 -4.64 -5.59
N GLN A 359 -7.52 -5.02 -5.76
CA GLN A 359 -6.42 -4.52 -4.95
C GLN A 359 -6.30 -2.98 -5.03
N THR A 360 -6.43 -2.42 -6.23
CA THR A 360 -6.43 -0.97 -6.48
C THR A 360 -7.59 -0.25 -5.79
N ALA A 361 -8.79 -0.84 -5.86
CA ALA A 361 -9.98 -0.31 -5.21
C ALA A 361 -9.84 -0.31 -3.69
N ILE A 362 -9.28 -1.37 -3.09
CA ILE A 362 -9.00 -1.44 -1.66
C ILE A 362 -7.98 -0.38 -1.25
N TRP A 363 -6.87 -0.23 -1.97
CA TRP A 363 -5.85 0.78 -1.67
C TRP A 363 -6.45 2.19 -1.59
N SER A 364 -7.25 2.55 -2.60
CA SER A 364 -7.94 3.84 -2.66
C SER A 364 -8.93 4.00 -1.52
N ALA A 365 -9.72 2.96 -1.22
CA ALA A 365 -10.68 2.97 -0.12
C ALA A 365 -10.01 3.11 1.25
N CYS A 366 -8.93 2.34 1.52
CA CYS A 366 -8.11 2.47 2.72
C CYS A 366 -7.56 3.89 2.84
N THR A 367 -6.94 4.42 1.78
CA THR A 367 -6.41 5.79 1.78
C THR A 367 -7.50 6.81 2.12
N MET A 368 -8.67 6.72 1.49
CA MET A 368 -9.80 7.61 1.76
C MET A 368 -10.31 7.51 3.21
N THR A 369 -10.23 6.34 3.85
CA THR A 369 -10.69 6.16 5.24
C THR A 369 -9.64 6.50 6.30
N TYR A 370 -8.35 6.44 5.98
CA TYR A 370 -7.25 6.66 6.93
C TYR A 370 -6.71 8.09 6.96
N THR A 371 -6.95 8.89 5.91
CA THR A 371 -6.58 10.31 5.90
C THR A 371 -7.67 11.19 5.32
N THR A 372 -7.60 12.49 5.62
CA THR A 372 -8.42 13.56 5.01
C THR A 372 -7.56 14.64 4.33
N SER A 373 -6.24 14.49 4.37
CA SER A 373 -5.28 15.42 3.79
C SER A 373 -5.32 15.36 2.27
N THR A 374 -5.44 16.51 1.63
CA THR A 374 -5.35 16.61 0.16
C THR A 374 -3.96 16.20 -0.33
N MET A 375 -2.92 16.53 0.43
CA MET A 375 -1.54 16.14 0.10
C MET A 375 -1.36 14.63 0.16
N ASP A 376 -1.94 13.96 1.14
CA ASP A 376 -1.85 12.51 1.24
C ASP A 376 -2.62 11.84 0.10
N TYR A 377 -3.77 12.36 -0.30
CA TYR A 377 -4.47 11.88 -1.50
C TYR A 377 -3.67 12.09 -2.77
N ASP A 378 -3.09 13.28 -2.96
CA ASP A 378 -2.27 13.62 -4.14
C ASP A 378 -1.07 12.69 -4.27
N ASN A 379 -0.46 12.34 -3.15
CA ASN A 379 0.62 11.38 -3.13
C ASN A 379 0.05 9.98 -3.36
N LEU A 380 -0.87 9.48 -2.54
CA LEU A 380 -1.18 8.05 -2.42
C LEU A 380 -2.20 7.53 -3.44
N ILE A 381 -3.02 8.37 -4.07
CA ILE A 381 -4.02 7.96 -5.06
C ILE A 381 -3.63 8.52 -6.42
N PRO A 382 -3.03 7.70 -7.32
CA PRO A 382 -2.58 8.16 -8.63
C PRO A 382 -3.65 8.95 -9.38
N LYS A 383 -3.43 10.25 -9.55
CA LYS A 383 -4.41 11.12 -10.22
C LYS A 383 -4.29 10.98 -11.72
N GLY A 384 -5.40 10.63 -12.38
CA GLY A 384 -5.50 10.59 -13.83
C GLY A 384 -5.16 11.94 -14.46
N HIS A 385 -4.44 11.94 -15.59
CA HIS A 385 -4.00 13.19 -16.21
C HIS A 385 -5.19 14.09 -16.59
N GLY A 386 -5.16 15.35 -16.16
CA GLY A 386 -6.24 16.32 -16.37
C GLY A 386 -7.37 16.25 -15.34
N ILE A 387 -7.44 15.23 -14.49
CA ILE A 387 -8.38 15.20 -13.37
C ILE A 387 -7.98 16.29 -12.36
N SER A 388 -8.96 17.07 -11.91
CA SER A 388 -8.78 18.10 -10.89
C SER A 388 -9.96 18.09 -9.93
N ASN A 389 -10.90 19.03 -10.08
CA ASN A 389 -12.08 19.19 -9.23
C ASN A 389 -13.35 18.57 -9.84
N HIS A 390 -13.21 17.58 -10.73
CA HIS A 390 -14.34 16.95 -11.40
C HIS A 390 -15.33 16.37 -10.39
N LEU A 391 -16.61 16.65 -10.62
CA LEU A 391 -17.72 16.19 -9.79
C LEU A 391 -18.62 15.18 -10.51
N TYR A 392 -18.42 14.95 -11.79
CA TYR A 392 -19.28 14.07 -12.60
C TYR A 392 -18.44 13.14 -13.47
N PHE A 393 -18.98 11.94 -13.68
CA PHE A 393 -18.48 11.00 -14.68
C PHE A 393 -19.59 10.02 -15.07
N VAL A 394 -19.42 9.39 -16.22
CA VAL A 394 -20.18 8.21 -16.64
C VAL A 394 -19.26 7.29 -17.45
N GLY A 395 -19.66 6.02 -17.64
CA GLY A 395 -18.98 5.13 -18.58
C GLY A 395 -18.97 5.73 -19.99
N LEU A 396 -17.80 5.76 -20.64
CA LEU A 396 -17.62 6.42 -21.93
C LEU A 396 -18.53 5.79 -22.99
N ASN A 397 -18.64 4.47 -23.02
CA ASN A 397 -19.51 3.81 -23.99
C ASN A 397 -21.00 4.10 -23.74
N TYR A 398 -21.41 4.29 -22.48
CA TYR A 398 -22.76 4.74 -22.15
C TYR A 398 -23.00 6.18 -22.64
N TYR A 399 -22.04 7.07 -22.43
CA TYR A 399 -22.09 8.43 -22.98
C TYR A 399 -22.21 8.46 -24.52
N MET A 400 -21.56 7.53 -25.22
CA MET A 400 -21.59 7.51 -26.69
C MET A 400 -22.97 7.17 -27.27
N LEU A 401 -23.91 6.63 -26.48
CA LEU A 401 -25.27 6.37 -26.92
C LEU A 401 -25.95 7.67 -27.41
N SER A 402 -26.74 7.57 -28.47
CA SER A 402 -27.35 8.73 -29.16
C SER A 402 -28.34 9.51 -28.30
N TYR A 403 -28.88 8.88 -27.25
CA TYR A 403 -29.84 9.47 -26.31
C TYR A 403 -29.19 9.94 -25.00
N VAL A 404 -27.88 9.74 -24.81
CA VAL A 404 -27.15 10.14 -23.60
C VAL A 404 -26.22 11.33 -23.89
N GLY A 405 -25.32 11.18 -24.85
CA GLY A 405 -24.36 12.22 -25.22
C GLY A 405 -24.75 12.94 -26.50
N TYR A 406 -24.54 14.25 -26.54
CA TYR A 406 -24.93 15.14 -27.65
C TYR A 406 -23.79 16.08 -28.04
N ASN A 407 -23.79 16.54 -29.29
CA ASN A 407 -22.95 17.66 -29.70
C ASN A 407 -23.57 18.98 -29.22
N LYS A 408 -22.73 19.93 -28.83
CA LYS A 408 -23.16 21.32 -28.64
C LYS A 408 -23.46 21.96 -30.00
N THR A 409 -24.37 22.93 -30.03
CA THR A 409 -24.69 23.74 -31.21
C THR A 409 -24.02 25.11 -31.09
N PRO A 410 -23.25 25.57 -32.10
CA PRO A 410 -22.92 24.89 -33.35
C PRO A 410 -21.99 23.68 -33.15
N VAL A 411 -22.08 22.68 -34.04
CA VAL A 411 -21.24 21.48 -33.99
C VAL A 411 -19.75 21.88 -34.01
N GLY A 412 -18.94 21.22 -33.18
CA GLY A 412 -17.53 21.59 -32.99
C GLY A 412 -17.27 22.53 -31.81
N SER A 413 -18.31 23.05 -31.15
CA SER A 413 -18.18 23.94 -29.99
C SER A 413 -18.14 23.21 -28.63
N GLY A 414 -18.15 21.89 -28.63
CA GLY A 414 -18.12 21.05 -27.43
C GLY A 414 -19.22 19.99 -27.42
N ILE A 415 -19.43 19.42 -26.24
CA ILE A 415 -20.36 18.31 -26.03
C ILE A 415 -21.28 18.53 -24.84
N ARG A 416 -22.39 17.80 -24.81
CA ARG A 416 -23.47 17.88 -23.82
C ARG A 416 -23.88 16.48 -23.38
N ILE A 417 -24.46 16.37 -22.19
CA ILE A 417 -24.98 15.11 -21.66
C ILE A 417 -26.40 15.29 -21.14
N ASP A 418 -27.26 14.31 -21.36
CA ASP A 418 -28.55 14.21 -20.70
C ASP A 418 -28.37 13.63 -19.29
N MET A 419 -28.68 14.44 -18.28
CA MET A 419 -28.61 14.06 -16.87
C MET A 419 -29.90 13.44 -16.35
N GLY A 420 -30.87 13.17 -17.23
CA GLY A 420 -32.14 12.51 -16.91
C GLY A 420 -33.23 13.45 -16.39
N SER A 421 -34.33 12.85 -15.93
CA SER A 421 -35.54 13.55 -15.52
C SER A 421 -35.28 14.51 -14.35
N GLY A 422 -35.51 15.80 -14.60
CA GLY A 422 -35.36 16.88 -13.62
C GLY A 422 -34.19 17.84 -13.89
N VAL A 423 -33.21 17.45 -14.72
CA VAL A 423 -32.09 18.33 -15.14
C VAL A 423 -32.08 18.51 -16.66
N GLY A 424 -32.26 17.43 -17.42
CA GLY A 424 -32.20 17.46 -18.88
C GLY A 424 -30.78 17.59 -19.44
N ILE A 425 -30.68 18.10 -20.67
CA ILE A 425 -29.43 18.18 -21.43
C ILE A 425 -28.60 19.39 -21.00
N VAL A 426 -27.39 19.15 -20.51
CA VAL A 426 -26.48 20.19 -20.00
C VAL A 426 -25.13 20.17 -20.72
N ASP A 427 -24.49 21.33 -20.81
CA ASP A 427 -23.15 21.45 -21.38
C ASP A 427 -22.11 20.82 -20.45
N MET A 428 -21.22 20.02 -21.02
CA MET A 428 -20.10 19.45 -20.27
C MET A 428 -18.90 20.39 -20.35
N LYS A 429 -18.28 20.67 -19.21
CA LYS A 429 -17.08 21.51 -19.06
C LYS A 429 -15.93 20.69 -18.50
N ASN A 430 -14.70 21.10 -18.82
CA ASN A 430 -13.47 20.42 -18.38
C ASN A 430 -13.57 18.91 -18.64
N VAL A 431 -13.88 18.53 -19.87
CA VAL A 431 -14.09 17.12 -20.18
C VAL A 431 -12.74 16.42 -20.22
N VAL A 432 -12.62 15.28 -19.56
CA VAL A 432 -11.41 14.45 -19.53
C VAL A 432 -11.77 12.98 -19.74
N ILE A 433 -11.10 12.34 -20.69
CA ILE A 433 -11.07 10.88 -20.84
C ILE A 433 -9.63 10.46 -20.55
N VAL A 434 -9.43 9.76 -19.44
CA VAL A 434 -8.08 9.47 -18.94
C VAL A 434 -7.53 8.21 -19.59
N TYR A 435 -6.30 8.29 -20.10
CA TYR A 435 -5.57 7.13 -20.59
C TYR A 435 -4.63 6.60 -19.51
N ASP A 436 -3.85 7.50 -18.91
CA ASP A 436 -2.93 7.21 -17.83
C ASP A 436 -2.68 8.47 -16.95
N THR A 437 -1.67 8.44 -16.10
CA THR A 437 -1.34 9.53 -15.18
C THR A 437 -0.56 10.69 -15.82
N THR A 438 -0.17 10.54 -17.09
CA THR A 438 0.61 11.48 -17.91
C THR A 438 -0.13 11.93 -19.18
N SER A 439 -1.15 11.19 -19.62
CA SER A 439 -1.87 11.47 -20.85
C SER A 439 -3.39 11.28 -20.72
N SER A 440 -4.13 12.15 -21.41
CA SER A 440 -5.60 12.10 -21.51
C SER A 440 -6.09 12.82 -22.76
N TYR A 441 -7.33 12.54 -23.15
CA TYR A 441 -8.02 13.33 -24.17
C TYR A 441 -9.00 14.29 -23.51
N GLN A 442 -8.80 15.58 -23.77
CA GLN A 442 -9.50 16.65 -23.06
C GLN A 442 -10.32 17.52 -24.01
N ASN A 443 -11.48 17.94 -23.54
CA ASN A 443 -12.38 18.90 -24.20
C ASN A 443 -12.64 18.58 -25.69
N PRO A 444 -13.17 17.38 -26.01
CA PRO A 444 -13.53 17.03 -27.38
C PRO A 444 -14.52 18.06 -27.96
N PRO A 445 -14.29 18.56 -29.18
CA PRO A 445 -15.16 19.56 -29.81
C PRO A 445 -16.51 18.99 -30.23
N GLN A 446 -16.61 17.65 -30.35
CA GLN A 446 -17.79 16.91 -30.76
C GLN A 446 -17.60 15.40 -30.50
N LYS A 447 -18.67 14.62 -30.53
CA LYS A 447 -18.65 13.15 -30.32
C LYS A 447 -17.80 12.40 -31.33
N SER A 448 -17.90 12.75 -32.62
CA SER A 448 -17.11 12.09 -33.68
C SER A 448 -15.60 12.29 -33.48
N ALA A 449 -15.17 13.34 -32.79
CA ALA A 449 -13.77 13.54 -32.44
C ALA A 449 -13.28 12.46 -31.46
N ILE A 450 -14.12 12.01 -30.52
CA ILE A 450 -13.85 10.88 -29.62
C ILE A 450 -13.72 9.58 -30.43
N GLU A 451 -14.64 9.34 -31.37
CA GLU A 451 -14.63 8.15 -32.24
C GLU A 451 -13.44 8.11 -33.20
N SER A 452 -12.80 9.25 -33.47
CA SER A 452 -11.60 9.35 -34.29
C SER A 452 -10.29 9.26 -33.52
N GLN A 453 -10.33 9.28 -32.17
CA GLN A 453 -9.12 9.13 -31.36
C GLN A 453 -8.64 7.68 -31.41
N SER A 454 -7.38 7.46 -31.78
CA SER A 454 -6.82 6.10 -31.95
C SER A 454 -6.87 5.22 -30.69
N GLN A 455 -6.93 5.83 -29.51
CA GLN A 455 -7.10 5.11 -28.24
C GLN A 455 -8.57 4.83 -27.89
N LEU A 456 -9.54 5.36 -28.63
CA LEU A 456 -10.97 5.31 -28.35
C LEU A 456 -11.83 4.99 -29.59
N ASP A 457 -11.21 4.63 -30.71
CA ASP A 457 -11.84 4.51 -32.03
C ASP A 457 -12.80 3.33 -32.15
N ASP A 458 -12.68 2.32 -31.29
CA ASP A 458 -13.62 1.20 -31.21
C ASP A 458 -14.33 1.07 -29.85
N SER A 459 -15.45 0.35 -29.85
CA SER A 459 -16.28 0.17 -28.65
C SER A 459 -15.59 -0.61 -27.54
N SER A 460 -14.68 -1.54 -27.86
CA SER A 460 -13.94 -2.31 -26.86
C SER A 460 -12.98 -1.41 -26.10
N LYS A 461 -12.24 -0.55 -26.80
CA LYS A 461 -11.40 0.48 -26.18
C LYS A 461 -12.23 1.41 -25.30
N ARG A 462 -13.34 1.95 -25.81
CA ARG A 462 -14.22 2.86 -25.04
C ARG A 462 -14.86 2.21 -23.82
N ASN A 463 -15.16 0.91 -23.85
CA ASN A 463 -15.73 0.19 -22.71
C ASN A 463 -14.81 0.13 -21.48
N ARG A 464 -13.53 0.47 -21.65
CA ARG A 464 -12.55 0.49 -20.56
C ARG A 464 -12.43 1.85 -19.89
N HIS A 465 -13.10 2.87 -20.42
CA HIS A 465 -12.95 4.25 -19.97
C HIS A 465 -14.27 4.86 -19.49
N ASN A 466 -14.12 5.84 -18.61
CA ASN A 466 -15.08 6.80 -18.14
C ASN A 466 -14.79 8.15 -18.79
N ILE A 467 -15.82 8.98 -18.88
CA ILE A 467 -15.69 10.39 -19.26
C ILE A 467 -16.01 11.25 -18.04
N PHE A 468 -15.04 12.04 -17.60
CA PHE A 468 -15.10 12.91 -16.42
C PHE A 468 -15.38 14.34 -16.85
N PHE A 469 -16.19 15.07 -16.08
CA PHE A 469 -16.60 16.43 -16.46
C PHE A 469 -17.16 17.22 -15.27
N ASN A 470 -17.36 18.51 -15.50
CA ASN A 470 -18.14 19.44 -14.68
C ASN A 470 -19.33 20.01 -15.48
N ILE A 471 -20.28 20.62 -14.78
CA ILE A 471 -21.46 21.29 -15.37
C ILE A 471 -21.52 22.76 -14.96
#